data_AF-A0A962Z635-F1
#
_entry.id   AF-A0A962Z635-F1
#
_cell.length_a   1.000
_cell.length_b   1.000
_cell.length_c   1.000
_cell.angle_alpha   90.00
_cell.angle_beta   90.00
_cell.angle_gamma   90.00
#
_symmetry.space_group_name_H-M   'P 1'
#
loop_
_entity.id
_entity.type
_entity.pdbx_description
1 polymer ?
#
loop_
_entity_poly.entity_id
_entity_poly.type
_entity_poly.pdbx_seq_one_letter_code
_entity_poly.pdbx_strand_id
1 'polypeptide(L)'
;EQQGQQGQSQQPGQQPGGDGSGQAAAEQEALRRALGELMRRMGEMGMDLPRALGQAEMQMRDARDALREGDAGQAVGPQGQALDLMQQGGQAMLEQMRQMMAQQPGQQGGQGRQQTGQQGRDPLGRSTRNDGGFDSEGTELPGESDLGRARDVLEELYRRSGDRQRPPLELDYYDRLLDRF
;
A
#
# COMPACT_ATOMS: atom_id res chain seq x y z
N GLU A 1 -42.57 21.12 -57.87
CA GLU A 1 -41.20 20.63 -57.62
C GLU A 1 -40.79 20.96 -56.18
N GLN A 2 -39.84 20.19 -55.63
CA GLN A 2 -39.33 20.11 -54.23
C GLN A 2 -40.00 18.98 -53.42
N GLN A 3 -39.49 17.75 -53.21
CA GLN A 3 -38.13 17.18 -53.03
C GLN A 3 -37.25 18.05 -52.10
N GLY A 4 -36.72 17.62 -50.96
CA GLY A 4 -36.62 16.32 -50.28
C GLY A 4 -35.63 16.47 -49.09
N GLN A 5 -35.39 15.38 -48.34
CA GLN A 5 -34.41 15.19 -47.24
C GLN A 5 -34.86 15.77 -45.88
N GLN A 6 -35.38 14.98 -44.92
CA GLN A 6 -34.82 13.78 -44.28
C GLN A 6 -33.32 13.88 -44.00
N GLY A 7 -33.01 14.34 -42.78
CA GLY A 7 -31.71 14.24 -42.14
C GLY A 7 -31.95 14.03 -40.65
N GLN A 8 -32.43 12.83 -40.33
CA GLN A 8 -32.57 12.31 -38.98
C GLN A 8 -31.16 12.20 -38.39
N SER A 9 -30.74 13.19 -37.61
CA SER A 9 -29.51 13.14 -36.81
C SER A 9 -29.75 12.18 -35.65
N GLN A 10 -29.57 10.89 -35.98
CA GLN A 10 -29.46 9.79 -35.05
C GLN A 10 -28.14 9.97 -34.31
N GLN A 11 -28.23 10.50 -33.09
CA GLN A 11 -27.11 10.55 -32.16
C GLN A 11 -26.66 9.10 -31.89
N PRO A 12 -25.38 8.76 -32.12
CA PRO A 12 -24.87 7.43 -31.79
C PRO A 12 -25.02 7.18 -30.29
N GLY A 13 -25.49 6.00 -29.94
CA GLY A 13 -25.90 5.62 -28.59
C GLY A 13 -24.90 6.00 -27.51
N GLN A 14 -25.38 6.79 -26.54
CA GLN A 14 -24.93 6.65 -25.15
C GLN A 14 -25.35 5.24 -24.70
N GLN A 15 -24.44 4.30 -24.88
CA GLN A 15 -24.49 3.02 -24.21
C GLN A 15 -24.24 3.30 -22.72
N PRO A 16 -25.13 2.91 -21.80
CA PRO A 16 -24.89 3.04 -20.36
C PRO A 16 -23.86 1.98 -19.93
N GLY A 17 -22.59 2.25 -20.23
CA GLY A 17 -21.43 1.55 -19.65
C GLY A 17 -20.63 2.44 -18.68
N GLY A 18 -21.17 3.62 -18.33
CA GLY A 18 -20.43 4.75 -17.76
C GLY A 18 -20.27 4.79 -16.24
N ASP A 19 -20.81 3.85 -15.48
CA ASP A 19 -20.67 3.87 -14.01
C ASP A 19 -19.30 3.35 -13.55
N GLY A 20 -18.79 2.27 -14.15
CA GLY A 20 -17.54 1.64 -13.70
C GLY A 20 -16.28 2.41 -14.09
N SER A 21 -16.24 2.97 -15.30
CA SER A 21 -15.07 3.70 -15.80
C SER A 21 -14.89 5.05 -15.12
N GLY A 22 -15.98 5.76 -14.85
CA GLY A 22 -15.97 7.02 -14.11
C GLY A 22 -15.48 6.83 -12.66
N GLN A 23 -15.93 5.75 -12.00
CA GLN A 23 -15.46 5.41 -10.66
C GLN A 23 -13.96 5.04 -10.65
N ALA A 24 -13.51 4.20 -11.58
CA ALA A 24 -12.10 3.84 -11.71
C ALA A 24 -11.20 5.06 -11.99
N ALA A 25 -11.66 6.00 -12.82
CA ALA A 25 -10.93 7.24 -13.07
C ALA A 25 -10.80 8.11 -11.80
N ALA A 26 -11.84 8.15 -10.96
CA ALA A 26 -11.82 8.88 -9.69
C ALA A 26 -10.86 8.23 -8.69
N GLU A 27 -10.84 6.91 -8.60
CA GLU A 27 -9.91 6.15 -7.77
C GLU A 27 -8.46 6.39 -8.20
N GLN A 28 -8.19 6.33 -9.51
CA GLN A 28 -6.87 6.60 -10.07
C GLN A 28 -6.39 8.03 -9.78
N GLU A 29 -7.29 9.02 -9.86
CA GLU A 29 -6.97 10.41 -9.50
C GLU A 29 -6.65 10.55 -8.00
N ALA A 30 -7.36 9.83 -7.12
CA ALA A 30 -7.08 9.82 -5.69
C ALA A 30 -5.69 9.24 -5.41
N LEU A 31 -5.33 8.12 -6.06
CA LEU A 31 -4.01 7.52 -5.95
C LEU A 31 -2.90 8.46 -6.44
N ARG A 32 -3.09 9.11 -7.59
CA ARG A 32 -2.15 10.11 -8.12
C ARG A 32 -1.92 11.25 -7.13
N ARG A 33 -2.99 11.77 -6.53
CA ARG A 33 -2.91 12.84 -5.52
C ARG A 33 -2.16 12.39 -4.27
N ALA A 34 -2.45 11.18 -3.79
CA ALA A 34 -1.75 10.60 -2.64
C ALA A 34 -0.24 10.46 -2.90
N LEU A 35 0.14 9.99 -4.09
CA LEU A 35 1.56 9.94 -4.50
C LEU A 35 2.18 11.35 -4.54
N GLY A 36 1.48 12.32 -5.10
CA GLY A 36 1.93 13.72 -5.12
C GLY A 36 2.09 14.34 -3.72
N GLU A 37 1.16 14.05 -2.80
CA GLU A 37 1.25 14.47 -1.40
C GLU A 37 2.42 13.83 -0.67
N LEU A 38 2.61 12.52 -0.85
CA LEU A 38 3.75 11.78 -0.32
C LEU A 38 5.06 12.40 -0.82
N MET A 39 5.16 12.66 -2.13
CA MET A 39 6.34 13.30 -2.72
C MET A 39 6.61 14.69 -2.12
N ARG A 40 5.56 15.52 -1.97
CA ARG A 40 5.70 16.85 -1.36
C ARG A 40 6.21 16.75 0.08
N ARG A 41 5.60 15.91 0.92
CA ARG A 41 6.02 15.70 2.31
C ARG A 41 7.47 15.23 2.41
N MET A 42 7.90 14.33 1.51
CA MET A 42 9.29 13.88 1.49
C MET A 42 10.27 14.98 1.08
N GLY A 43 9.89 15.80 0.09
CA GLY A 43 10.68 16.97 -0.29
C GLY A 43 10.76 18.02 0.83
N GLU A 44 9.69 18.24 1.57
CA GLU A 44 9.66 19.10 2.76
C GLU A 44 10.56 18.60 3.89
N MET A 45 10.73 17.28 4.01
CA MET A 45 11.71 16.64 4.93
C MET A 45 13.16 16.72 4.42
N GLY A 46 13.39 17.35 3.27
CA GLY A 46 14.73 17.49 2.68
C GLY A 46 15.26 16.20 2.06
N MET A 47 14.39 15.22 1.77
CA MET A 47 14.80 14.00 1.07
C MET A 47 14.84 14.23 -0.43
N ASP A 48 15.93 13.81 -1.08
CA ASP A 48 15.99 13.73 -2.53
C ASP A 48 14.95 12.74 -3.06
N LEU A 49 14.09 13.22 -3.97
CA LEU A 49 13.05 12.41 -4.59
C LEU A 49 13.57 11.74 -5.86
N PRO A 50 13.43 10.40 -5.97
CA PRO A 50 13.77 9.71 -7.20
C PRO A 50 12.92 10.20 -8.38
N ARG A 51 13.56 10.41 -9.54
CA ARG A 51 12.87 10.79 -10.79
C ARG A 51 11.76 9.82 -11.18
N ALA A 52 11.91 8.55 -10.84
CA ALA A 52 10.93 7.50 -11.10
C ALA A 52 9.56 7.81 -10.47
N LEU A 53 9.51 8.42 -9.28
CA LEU A 53 8.24 8.78 -8.64
C LEU A 53 7.50 9.89 -9.40
N GLY A 54 8.24 10.86 -9.95
CA GLY A 54 7.66 11.89 -10.81
C GLY A 54 7.13 11.31 -12.13
N GLN A 55 7.85 10.34 -12.71
CA GLN A 55 7.38 9.62 -13.89
C GLN A 55 6.15 8.76 -13.59
N ALA A 56 6.09 8.13 -12.42
CA ALA A 56 4.92 7.38 -11.99
C ALA A 56 3.67 8.26 -11.90
N GLU A 57 3.79 9.49 -11.37
CA GLU A 57 2.67 10.44 -11.32
C GLU A 57 2.15 10.82 -12.72
N MET A 58 3.06 11.00 -13.69
CA MET A 58 2.67 11.23 -15.09
C MET A 58 1.94 10.03 -15.68
N GLN A 59 2.46 8.81 -15.51
CA GLN A 59 1.79 7.60 -15.99
C GLN A 59 0.43 7.38 -15.31
N MET A 60 0.29 7.75 -14.03
CA MET A 60 -1.00 7.71 -13.35
C MET A 60 -2.02 8.70 -13.92
N ARG A 61 -1.56 9.88 -14.38
CA ARG A 61 -2.40 10.85 -15.06
C ARG A 61 -2.90 10.31 -16.40
N ASP A 62 -2.02 9.70 -17.19
CA ASP A 62 -2.38 9.11 -18.48
C ASP A 62 -3.40 7.97 -18.29
N ALA A 63 -3.22 7.12 -17.29
CA ALA A 63 -4.19 6.09 -16.93
C ALA A 63 -5.55 6.69 -16.56
N ARG A 64 -5.57 7.77 -15.77
CA ARG A 64 -6.82 8.44 -15.38
C ARG A 64 -7.53 9.06 -16.58
N ASP A 65 -6.80 9.68 -17.50
CA ASP A 65 -7.39 10.28 -18.69
C ASP A 65 -8.02 9.21 -19.58
N ALA A 66 -7.34 8.08 -19.80
CA ALA A 66 -7.90 6.93 -20.50
C ALA A 66 -9.15 6.36 -19.81
N LEU A 67 -9.14 6.20 -18.48
CA LEU A 67 -10.31 5.74 -17.71
C LEU A 67 -11.48 6.71 -17.81
N ARG A 68 -11.21 8.02 -17.79
CA ARG A 68 -12.23 9.07 -17.92
C ARG A 68 -12.87 9.08 -19.31
N GLU A 69 -12.10 8.74 -20.33
CA GLU A 69 -12.58 8.57 -21.72
C GLU A 69 -13.34 7.24 -21.92
N GLY A 70 -13.40 6.39 -20.90
CA GLY A 70 -14.04 5.08 -20.95
C GLY A 70 -13.16 3.99 -21.58
N ASP A 71 -11.89 4.28 -21.84
CA ASP A 71 -10.94 3.35 -22.42
C ASP A 71 -10.08 2.70 -21.32
N ALA A 72 -10.70 1.78 -20.59
CA ALA A 72 -10.01 1.02 -19.55
C ALA A 72 -8.87 0.17 -20.12
N GLY A 73 -8.93 -0.24 -21.39
CA GLY A 73 -7.87 -1.01 -22.03
C GLY A 73 -6.58 -0.20 -22.19
N GLN A 74 -6.70 1.07 -22.62
CA GLN A 74 -5.56 1.98 -22.72
C GLN A 74 -5.00 2.38 -21.34
N ALA A 75 -5.79 2.32 -20.28
CA ALA A 75 -5.34 2.66 -18.93
C ALA A 75 -4.40 1.62 -18.29
N VAL A 76 -4.50 0.34 -18.68
CA VAL A 76 -3.71 -0.75 -18.08
C VAL A 76 -2.21 -0.55 -18.26
N GLY A 77 -1.78 -0.10 -19.45
CA GLY A 77 -0.37 0.13 -19.77
C GLY A 77 0.28 1.19 -18.87
N PRO A 78 -0.23 2.43 -18.85
CA PRO A 78 0.27 3.48 -17.97
C PRO A 78 0.14 3.13 -16.49
N GLN A 79 -0.93 2.46 -16.06
CA GLN A 79 -1.06 2.04 -14.66
C GLN A 79 0.03 1.02 -14.26
N GLY A 80 0.33 0.05 -15.12
CA GLY A 80 1.43 -0.89 -14.89
C GLY A 80 2.79 -0.20 -14.83
N GLN A 81 3.05 0.72 -15.77
CA GLN A 81 4.30 1.51 -15.77
C GLN A 81 4.43 2.37 -14.50
N ALA A 82 3.34 2.96 -14.02
CA ALA A 82 3.34 3.70 -12.76
C ALA A 82 3.73 2.81 -11.58
N LEU A 83 3.23 1.58 -11.51
CA LEU A 83 3.58 0.62 -10.46
C LEU A 83 5.08 0.28 -10.49
N ASP A 84 5.62 -0.03 -11.66
CA ASP A 84 7.04 -0.31 -11.86
C ASP A 84 7.92 0.87 -11.42
N LEU A 85 7.56 2.08 -11.83
CA LEU A 85 8.26 3.31 -11.48
C LEU A 85 8.17 3.64 -9.98
N MET A 86 7.03 3.36 -9.34
CA MET A 86 6.90 3.49 -7.89
C MET A 86 7.80 2.51 -7.14
N GLN A 87 7.89 1.26 -7.60
CA GLN A 87 8.79 0.27 -7.02
C GLN A 87 10.26 0.70 -7.18
N GLN A 88 10.65 1.16 -8.35
CA GLN A 88 12.00 1.69 -8.62
C GLN A 88 12.31 2.92 -7.74
N GLY A 89 11.34 3.82 -7.58
CA GLY A 89 11.48 4.97 -6.67
C GLY A 89 11.62 4.55 -5.22
N GLY A 90 10.82 3.58 -4.75
CA GLY A 90 10.93 3.03 -3.40
C GLY A 90 12.30 2.40 -3.12
N GLN A 91 12.83 1.64 -4.09
CA GLN A 91 14.16 1.05 -4.00
C GLN A 91 15.26 2.11 -3.92
N ALA A 92 15.21 3.12 -4.79
CA ALA A 92 16.18 4.22 -4.78
C ALA A 92 16.16 4.99 -3.45
N MET A 93 14.98 5.22 -2.87
CA MET A 93 14.86 5.83 -1.54
C MET A 93 15.45 4.97 -0.44
N LEU A 94 15.19 3.65 -0.46
CA LEU A 94 15.77 2.72 0.51
C LEU A 94 17.30 2.72 0.42
N GLU A 95 17.86 2.72 -0.79
CA GLU A 95 19.30 2.80 -1.01
C GLU A 95 19.87 4.11 -0.48
N GLN A 96 19.20 5.24 -0.70
CA GLN A 96 19.61 6.54 -0.17
C GLN A 96 19.56 6.58 1.35
N MET A 97 18.51 6.02 1.98
CA MET A 97 18.40 5.93 3.44
C MET A 97 19.51 5.05 4.03
N ARG A 98 19.81 3.91 3.38
CA ARG A 98 20.93 3.04 3.77
C ARG A 98 22.26 3.76 3.66
N GLN A 99 22.47 4.57 2.63
CA GLN A 99 23.66 5.40 2.49
C GLN A 99 23.75 6.46 3.59
N MET A 100 22.66 7.15 3.93
CA MET A 100 22.64 8.11 5.04
C MET A 100 22.98 7.44 6.39
N MET A 101 22.44 6.24 6.64
CA MET A 101 22.76 5.50 7.86
C MET A 101 24.20 4.95 7.87
N ALA A 102 24.70 4.48 6.73
CA ALA A 102 26.08 3.99 6.60
C ALA A 102 27.12 5.11 6.72
N GLN A 103 26.75 6.34 6.38
CA GLN A 103 27.60 7.52 6.52
C GLN A 103 27.62 8.11 7.93
N GLN A 104 26.84 7.59 8.89
CA GLN A 104 26.92 7.98 10.30
C GLN A 104 28.09 7.23 10.97
N PRO A 105 29.25 7.87 11.21
CA PRO A 105 30.39 7.22 11.83
C PRO A 105 30.14 7.21 13.34
N GLY A 106 29.80 6.08 13.94
CA GLY A 106 29.59 6.07 15.39
C GLY A 106 29.25 4.78 16.13
N GLN A 107 28.91 3.66 15.48
CA GLN A 107 28.58 2.43 16.24
C GLN A 107 29.15 1.13 15.66
N GLN A 108 30.35 1.21 15.07
CA GLN A 108 31.25 0.06 14.99
C GLN A 108 32.54 0.39 15.71
N GLY A 109 32.57 0.07 17.00
CA GLY A 109 33.76 0.20 17.85
C GLY A 109 33.47 -0.30 19.26
N GLY A 110 33.72 -1.58 19.54
CA GLY A 110 33.53 -2.09 20.90
C GLY A 110 33.57 -3.61 21.11
N GLN A 111 34.49 -4.34 20.47
CA GLN A 111 34.97 -5.59 21.07
C GLN A 111 35.89 -5.21 22.24
N GLY A 112 35.45 -5.41 23.48
CA GLY A 112 36.32 -5.17 24.65
C GLY A 112 35.63 -5.13 26.02
N ARG A 113 35.52 -6.30 26.65
CA ARG A 113 35.69 -6.57 28.11
C ARG A 113 35.15 -5.57 29.16
N GLN A 114 34.25 -6.14 29.97
CA GLN A 114 34.27 -6.23 31.45
C GLN A 114 33.60 -5.13 32.29
N GLN A 115 32.57 -5.59 33.02
CA GLN A 115 32.20 -5.31 34.42
C GLN A 115 31.81 -3.84 34.71
N THR A 116 30.58 -3.59 35.14
CA THR A 116 30.26 -3.57 36.58
C THR A 116 28.73 -3.50 36.81
N GLY A 117 28.21 -4.36 37.71
CA GLY A 117 26.97 -4.21 38.50
C GLY A 117 25.64 -4.25 37.74
N GLN A 118 24.84 -5.32 37.79
CA GLN A 118 23.80 -5.55 38.83
C GLN A 118 23.10 -4.22 39.19
N GLN A 119 21.79 -4.04 39.01
CA GLN A 119 20.70 -4.89 39.48
C GLN A 119 19.48 -4.85 38.53
N GLY A 120 18.74 -5.98 38.44
CA GLY A 120 17.32 -5.95 38.06
C GLY A 120 16.88 -6.74 36.82
N ARG A 121 17.64 -7.72 36.32
CA ARG A 121 17.19 -8.55 35.18
C ARG A 121 17.47 -10.02 35.48
N ASP A 122 16.39 -10.77 35.71
CA ASP A 122 16.43 -12.22 35.90
C ASP A 122 17.01 -12.90 34.63
N PRO A 123 17.77 -14.01 34.74
CA PRO A 123 18.44 -14.69 33.62
C PRO A 123 17.53 -15.12 32.45
N LEU A 124 16.20 -15.05 32.57
CA LEU A 124 15.26 -15.27 31.47
C LEU A 124 14.68 -13.99 30.83
N GLY A 125 15.19 -12.81 31.18
CA GLY A 125 14.97 -11.58 30.41
C GLY A 125 13.52 -11.06 30.36
N ARG A 126 12.67 -11.43 31.32
CA ARG A 126 11.26 -11.02 31.35
C ARG A 126 11.06 -9.76 32.21
N SER A 127 10.45 -8.72 31.64
CA SER A 127 10.02 -7.52 32.38
C SER A 127 8.81 -7.86 33.26
N THR A 128 8.85 -7.47 34.53
CA THR A 128 7.69 -7.52 35.44
C THR A 128 6.62 -6.57 34.93
N ARG A 129 5.50 -7.15 34.50
CA ARG A 129 4.29 -6.44 34.08
C ARG A 129 3.75 -5.62 35.27
N ASN A 130 3.57 -4.32 35.04
CA ASN A 130 2.80 -3.44 35.90
C ASN A 130 1.32 -3.75 35.68
N ASP A 131 0.62 -4.11 36.75
CA ASP A 131 -0.81 -4.38 36.78
C ASP A 131 -1.52 -3.18 37.42
N GLY A 132 -2.62 -2.75 36.80
CA GLY A 132 -3.65 -1.93 37.45
C GLY A 132 -3.81 -0.50 36.94
N GLY A 133 -4.87 -0.24 36.17
CA GLY A 133 -5.38 1.12 35.99
C GLY A 133 -6.21 1.37 34.73
N PHE A 134 -7.49 0.98 34.79
CA PHE A 134 -8.68 1.43 34.04
C PHE A 134 -8.57 2.39 32.84
N ASP A 135 -9.24 1.95 31.77
CA ASP A 135 -10.06 2.68 30.80
C ASP A 135 -9.46 3.86 30.01
N SER A 136 -9.09 3.57 28.78
CA SER A 136 -9.58 4.35 27.64
C SER A 136 -9.77 3.45 26.44
N GLU A 137 -10.95 3.53 25.83
CA GLU A 137 -11.31 3.05 24.50
C GLU A 137 -10.27 3.50 23.46
N GLY A 138 -9.21 2.71 23.34
CA GLY A 138 -8.04 3.00 22.53
C GLY A 138 -7.40 1.67 22.21
N THR A 139 -7.65 1.20 20.99
CA THR A 139 -7.05 -0.01 20.43
C THR A 139 -5.55 0.05 20.65
N GLU A 140 -5.06 -0.73 21.62
CA GLU A 140 -3.64 -0.87 21.89
C GLU A 140 -3.00 -1.39 20.61
N LEU A 141 -2.18 -0.56 19.94
CA LEU A 141 -1.38 -1.04 18.82
C LEU A 141 -0.50 -2.17 19.36
N PRO A 142 -0.67 -3.41 18.87
CA PRO A 142 0.16 -4.53 19.32
C PRO A 142 1.62 -4.26 18.93
N GLY A 143 2.56 -4.53 19.84
CA GLY A 143 3.98 -4.30 19.60
C GLY A 143 4.51 -5.12 18.40
N GLU A 144 5.72 -4.82 17.92
CA GLU A 144 6.32 -5.46 16.74
C GLU A 144 6.31 -7.01 16.75
N SER A 145 6.28 -7.65 17.93
CA SER A 145 6.14 -9.12 18.04
C SER A 145 4.72 -9.65 17.84
N ASP A 146 3.69 -8.86 18.13
CA ASP A 146 2.29 -9.26 17.94
C ASP A 146 1.86 -9.08 16.47
N LEU A 147 2.46 -8.13 15.74
CA LEU A 147 2.32 -8.01 14.28
C LEU A 147 2.87 -9.24 13.54
N GLY A 148 3.95 -9.84 14.05
CA GLY A 148 4.49 -11.10 13.51
C GLY A 148 3.49 -12.25 13.62
N ARG A 149 2.93 -12.48 14.82
CA ARG A 149 1.92 -13.54 15.02
C ARG A 149 0.65 -13.30 14.21
N ALA A 150 0.20 -12.05 14.09
CA ALA A 150 -0.98 -11.73 13.28
C ALA A 150 -0.76 -12.08 11.80
N ARG A 151 0.45 -11.83 11.28
CA ARG A 151 0.84 -12.22 9.91
C ARG A 151 0.89 -13.73 9.74
N ASP A 152 1.50 -14.46 10.68
CA ASP A 152 1.58 -15.92 10.62
C ASP A 152 0.17 -16.56 10.60
N VAL A 153 -0.76 -16.00 11.39
CA VAL A 153 -2.16 -16.45 11.42
C VAL A 153 -2.87 -16.14 10.10
N LEU A 154 -2.70 -14.95 9.54
CA LEU A 154 -3.30 -14.58 8.25
C LEU A 154 -2.78 -15.42 7.08
N GLU A 155 -1.48 -15.71 7.05
CA GLU A 155 -0.89 -16.59 6.04
C GLU A 155 -1.46 -18.01 6.09
N GLU A 156 -1.66 -18.54 7.30
CA GLU A 156 -2.26 -19.87 7.49
C GLU A 156 -3.74 -19.88 7.10
N LEU A 157 -4.49 -18.79 7.36
CA LEU A 157 -5.87 -18.64 6.90
C LEU A 157 -5.97 -18.59 5.38
N TYR A 158 -5.12 -17.81 4.70
CA TYR A 158 -5.05 -17.74 3.23
C TYR A 158 -4.66 -19.08 2.60
N ARG A 159 -3.72 -19.81 3.21
CA ARG A 159 -3.33 -21.14 2.73
C ARG A 159 -4.49 -22.13 2.82
N ARG A 160 -5.30 -22.05 3.88
CA ARG A 160 -6.41 -22.99 4.13
C ARG A 160 -7.68 -22.65 3.36
N SER A 161 -7.96 -21.37 3.09
CA SER A 161 -9.09 -20.97 2.23
C SER A 161 -8.87 -21.37 0.76
N GLY A 162 -7.61 -21.46 0.31
CA GLY A 162 -7.26 -21.92 -1.04
C GLY A 162 -7.29 -23.44 -1.26
N ASP A 163 -7.46 -24.24 -0.20
CA ASP A 163 -7.38 -25.70 -0.25
C ASP A 163 -8.72 -26.33 -0.69
N ARG A 164 -8.82 -26.60 -2.00
CA ARG A 164 -10.04 -27.14 -2.65
C ARG A 164 -10.43 -28.55 -2.18
N GLN A 165 -9.60 -29.25 -1.42
CA GLN A 165 -9.90 -30.58 -0.90
C GLN A 165 -10.67 -30.54 0.43
N ARG A 166 -10.88 -29.35 1.01
CA ARG A 166 -11.56 -29.18 2.30
C ARG A 166 -13.09 -29.16 2.19
N PRO A 167 -13.79 -29.56 3.26
CA PRO A 167 -15.24 -29.45 3.32
C PRO A 167 -15.71 -27.99 3.13
N PRO A 168 -16.82 -27.75 2.41
CA PRO A 168 -17.32 -26.39 2.12
C PRO A 168 -17.59 -25.55 3.37
N LEU A 169 -18.06 -26.18 4.46
CA LEU A 169 -18.34 -25.52 5.72
C LEU A 169 -17.07 -24.94 6.38
N GLU A 170 -15.92 -25.60 6.21
CA GLU A 170 -14.64 -25.11 6.74
C GLU A 170 -14.09 -23.96 5.91
N LEU A 171 -14.27 -24.00 4.58
CA LEU A 171 -13.88 -22.90 3.69
C LEU A 171 -14.63 -21.62 4.04
N ASP A 172 -15.96 -21.71 4.20
CA ASP A 172 -16.80 -20.58 4.63
C ASP A 172 -16.39 -20.03 6.01
N TYR A 173 -15.90 -20.89 6.91
CA TYR A 173 -15.42 -20.46 8.23
C TYR A 173 -14.10 -19.66 8.12
N TYR A 174 -13.18 -20.09 7.26
CA TYR A 174 -11.92 -19.39 7.03
C TYR A 174 -12.12 -18.05 6.31
N ASP A 175 -13.02 -17.98 5.33
CA ASP A 175 -13.35 -16.73 4.64
C ASP A 175 -13.96 -15.69 5.58
N ARG A 176 -14.88 -16.11 6.47
CA ARG A 176 -15.45 -15.21 7.51
C ARG A 176 -14.46 -14.79 8.58
N LEU A 177 -13.36 -15.53 8.75
CA LEU A 177 -12.27 -15.11 9.62
C LEU A 177 -11.41 -14.07 8.90
N LEU A 178 -11.08 -14.28 7.63
CA LEU A 178 -10.34 -13.32 6.81
C LEU A 178 -11.08 -11.98 6.69
N ASP A 179 -12.41 -11.98 6.57
CA ASP A 179 -13.23 -10.76 6.51
C ASP A 179 -13.26 -9.94 7.83
N ARG A 180 -12.88 -10.57 8.96
CA ARG A 180 -12.96 -9.96 10.30
C ARG A 180 -11.63 -9.42 10.82
N PHE A 181 -10.54 -9.68 10.12
CA PHE A 181 -9.22 -9.10 10.39
C PHE A 181 -9.00 -7.87 9.50
#